data_AF-A0AAW9KT94-F1
#
_entry.id   AF-A0AAW9KT94-F1
#
_cell.length_a   1.000
_cell.length_b   1.000
_cell.length_c   1.000
_cell.angle_alpha   90.00
_cell.angle_beta   90.00
_cell.angle_gamma   90.00
#
_symmetry.space_group_name_H-M   'P 1'
#
loop_
_entity.id
_entity.type
_entity.pdbx_description
1 polymer ?
#
loop_
_entity_poly.entity_id
_entity_poly.type
_entity_poly.pdbx_seq_one_letter_code
_entity_poly.pdbx_strand_id
1 'polypeptide(L)'
;MDKAKTRENLQKLADFVGTKTRSLGFEDGPNGEAANPGSTYAKGINAADTWTSTLADQEATSVTEPLNTLASDFADLYDTLNQEKNSDALKDD
;
A
#
# COMPACT_ATOMS: atom_id res chain seq x y z
N MET A 1 15.32 -18.22 20.27
CA MET A 1 15.11 -17.05 19.40
C MET A 1 14.94 -15.85 20.32
N ASP A 2 15.63 -14.74 20.06
CA ASP A 2 15.50 -13.54 20.88
C ASP A 2 14.16 -12.84 20.52
N LYS A 3 13.15 -13.01 21.38
CA LYS A 3 11.80 -12.45 21.18
C LYS A 3 11.84 -10.93 21.05
N ALA A 4 12.66 -10.25 21.86
CA ALA A 4 12.82 -8.80 21.81
C ALA A 4 13.44 -8.36 20.48
N LYS A 5 14.47 -9.07 20.01
CA LYS A 5 15.08 -8.79 18.71
C LYS A 5 14.13 -9.02 17.55
N THR A 6 13.32 -10.08 17.59
CA THR A 6 12.30 -10.35 16.56
C THR A 6 11.25 -9.23 16.52
N ARG A 7 10.75 -8.76 17.67
CA ARG A 7 9.83 -7.61 17.72
C ARG A 7 10.45 -6.34 17.15
N GLU A 8 11.71 -6.05 17.49
CA GLU A 8 12.43 -4.88 16.95
C GLU A 8 12.52 -4.94 15.42
N ASN A 9 12.83 -6.11 14.85
CA ASN A 9 12.92 -6.29 13.41
C ASN A 9 11.56 -6.17 12.72
N LEU A 10 10.49 -6.72 13.31
CA LEU A 10 9.12 -6.57 12.79
C LEU A 10 8.65 -5.11 12.85
N GLN A 11 8.99 -4.38 13.91
CA GLN A 11 8.71 -2.94 13.99
C GLN A 11 9.41 -2.18 12.86
N LYS A 12 10.71 -2.40 12.64
CA LYS A 12 11.45 -1.77 11.54
C LYS A 12 10.85 -2.08 10.17
N LEU A 13 10.37 -3.32 9.97
CA LEU A 13 9.75 -3.72 8.71
C LEU A 13 8.38 -3.05 8.54
N ALA A 14 7.56 -2.99 9.60
CA ALA A 14 6.29 -2.27 9.58
C ALA A 14 6.49 -0.77 9.29
N ASP A 15 7.46 -0.13 9.95
CA ASP A 15 7.80 1.28 9.71
C ASP A 15 8.25 1.53 8.27
N PHE A 16 9.05 0.61 7.71
CA PHE A 16 9.49 0.67 6.32
C PHE A 16 8.30 0.57 5.36
N VAL A 17 7.43 -0.44 5.54
CA VAL A 17 6.24 -0.64 4.70
C VAL A 17 5.32 0.57 4.80
N GLY A 18 4.98 1.02 6.01
CA GLY A 18 4.12 2.19 6.22
C GLY A 18 4.69 3.48 5.59
N THR A 19 6.02 3.69 5.71
CA THR A 19 6.69 4.81 5.03
C THR A 19 6.60 4.69 3.51
N LYS A 20 6.74 3.47 2.97
CA LYS A 20 6.60 3.22 1.53
C LYS A 20 5.18 3.42 1.04
N THR A 21 4.17 2.90 1.75
CA THR A 21 2.74 3.11 1.47
C THR A 21 2.43 4.61 1.35
N ARG A 22 2.89 5.43 2.32
CA ARG A 22 2.76 6.89 2.26
C ARG A 22 3.46 7.51 1.07
N SER A 23 4.72 7.13 0.80
CA SER A 23 5.48 7.69 -0.31
C SER A 23 4.88 7.37 -1.69
N LEU A 24 4.12 6.28 -1.78
CA LEU A 24 3.43 5.83 -2.99
C LEU A 24 2.00 6.37 -3.09
N GLY A 25 1.52 7.13 -2.10
CA GLY A 25 0.14 7.65 -2.09
C GLY A 25 -0.93 6.57 -1.91
N PHE A 26 -0.58 5.45 -1.27
CA PHE A 26 -1.47 4.31 -1.03
C PHE A 26 -2.15 4.37 0.35
N GLU A 27 -2.17 5.54 0.99
CA GLU A 27 -2.85 5.72 2.27
C GLU A 27 -4.36 5.81 2.08
N ASP A 28 -5.10 5.37 3.09
CA ASP A 28 -6.55 5.53 3.15
C ASP A 28 -6.95 7.00 3.04
N GLY A 29 -8.14 7.21 2.48
CA GLY A 29 -8.75 8.52 2.41
C GLY A 29 -8.96 9.11 3.82
N PRO A 30 -9.16 10.44 3.92
CA PRO A 30 -9.28 11.14 5.20
C PRO A 30 -10.42 10.65 6.12
N ASN A 31 -11.35 9.84 5.59
CA ASN A 31 -12.47 9.25 6.33
C ASN A 31 -12.33 7.74 6.56
N GLY A 32 -11.14 7.16 6.36
CA GLY A 32 -10.93 5.71 6.44
C GLY A 32 -11.48 4.93 5.23
N GLU A 33 -11.68 5.61 4.10
CA GLU A 33 -12.00 4.94 2.85
C GLU A 33 -10.75 4.26 2.29
N ALA A 34 -10.92 3.08 1.70
CA ALA A 34 -9.81 2.37 1.08
C ALA A 34 -9.06 3.26 0.07
N ALA A 35 -7.74 3.14 0.07
CA ALA A 35 -6.90 3.84 -0.89
C ALA A 35 -7.39 3.61 -2.33
N ASN A 36 -7.52 4.70 -3.10
CA ASN A 36 -7.88 4.67 -4.52
C ASN A 36 -6.81 5.34 -5.40
N PRO A 37 -5.55 4.86 -5.34
CA PRO A 37 -4.48 5.41 -6.16
C PRO A 37 -4.68 5.14 -7.65
N GLY A 38 -5.42 4.09 -8.02
CA GLY A 38 -5.79 3.80 -9.39
C GLY A 38 -6.47 4.99 -10.06
N SER A 39 -7.51 5.55 -9.45
CA SER A 39 -8.21 6.72 -10.00
C SER A 39 -7.35 7.99 -10.07
N THR A 40 -6.26 8.05 -9.31
CA THR A 40 -5.34 9.20 -9.28
C THR A 40 -4.25 9.05 -10.33
N TYR A 41 -3.54 7.92 -10.33
CA TYR A 41 -2.37 7.71 -11.19
C TYR A 41 -2.74 7.27 -12.61
N ALA A 42 -3.85 6.54 -12.80
CA ALA A 42 -4.32 6.14 -14.14
C ALA A 42 -4.55 7.34 -15.07
N LYS A 43 -5.02 8.47 -14.51
CA LYS A 43 -5.27 9.71 -15.26
C LYS A 43 -4.03 10.30 -15.91
N GLY A 44 -2.83 9.94 -15.45
CA GLY A 44 -1.58 10.37 -16.10
C GLY A 44 -1.40 9.76 -17.50
N ILE A 45 -2.00 8.59 -17.76
CA ILE A 45 -1.85 7.90 -19.05
C ILE A 45 -2.53 8.69 -20.17
N ASN A 46 -3.73 9.20 -19.92
CA ASN A 46 -4.55 9.93 -20.90
C ASN A 46 -4.69 11.43 -20.59
N ALA A 47 -3.72 12.01 -19.89
CA ALA A 47 -3.68 13.45 -19.66
C ALA A 47 -3.50 14.23 -20.98
N ALA A 48 -3.96 15.49 -21.00
CA ALA A 48 -3.98 16.31 -22.21
C ALA A 48 -2.60 16.57 -22.82
N ASP A 49 -1.54 16.51 -22.01
CA ASP A 49 -0.14 16.68 -22.37
C ASP A 49 0.62 15.36 -22.54
N THR A 50 -0.06 14.22 -22.40
CA THR A 50 0.53 12.88 -22.58
C THR A 50 -0.06 12.17 -23.80
N TRP A 51 -0.38 10.89 -23.69
CA TRP A 51 -0.91 10.09 -24.79
C TRP A 51 -2.42 10.20 -24.83
N THR A 52 -2.96 10.91 -25.82
CA THR A 52 -4.42 11.10 -25.95
C THR A 52 -4.99 10.25 -27.09
N SER A 53 -5.71 9.17 -26.77
CA SER A 53 -6.46 8.36 -27.73
C SER A 53 -7.47 7.45 -27.01
N THR A 54 -8.41 6.85 -27.75
CA THR A 54 -9.30 5.81 -27.18
C THR A 54 -8.51 4.66 -26.55
N LEU A 55 -7.35 4.30 -27.12
CA LEU A 55 -6.49 3.28 -26.54
C LEU A 55 -5.87 3.75 -25.21
N ALA A 56 -5.51 5.04 -25.11
CA ALA A 56 -5.02 5.61 -23.86
C ALA A 56 -6.09 5.61 -22.76
N ASP A 57 -7.35 5.87 -23.10
CA ASP A 57 -8.48 5.77 -22.15
C ASP A 57 -8.68 4.34 -21.66
N GLN A 58 -8.55 3.35 -22.56
CA GLN A 58 -8.62 1.93 -22.23
C GLN A 58 -7.47 1.52 -21.31
N GLU A 59 -6.25 1.98 -21.57
CA GLU A 59 -5.10 1.71 -20.71
C GLU A 59 -5.19 2.41 -19.35
N ALA A 60 -5.68 3.65 -19.28
CA ALA A 60 -5.98 4.30 -18.01
C ALA A 60 -7.00 3.48 -17.19
N THR A 61 -8.04 2.98 -17.85
CA THR A 61 -9.04 2.12 -17.19
C THR A 61 -8.41 0.78 -16.74
N SER A 62 -7.59 0.16 -17.58
CA SER A 62 -7.00 -1.17 -17.32
C SER A 62 -6.10 -1.20 -16.09
N VAL A 63 -5.39 -0.10 -15.79
CA VAL A 63 -4.46 -0.02 -14.66
C VAL A 63 -5.11 0.40 -13.34
N THR A 64 -6.37 0.85 -13.36
CA THR A 64 -7.04 1.37 -12.16
C THR A 64 -7.19 0.31 -11.07
N GLU A 65 -7.77 -0.85 -11.41
CA GLU A 65 -7.94 -1.95 -10.45
C GLU A 65 -6.59 -2.53 -9.98
N PRO A 66 -5.62 -2.84 -10.86
CA PRO A 66 -4.29 -3.28 -10.43
C PRO A 66 -3.60 -2.36 -9.43
N LEU A 67 -3.71 -1.03 -9.60
CA LEU A 67 -3.14 -0.07 -8.66
C LEU A 67 -3.84 -0.07 -7.31
N ASN A 68 -5.16 -0.22 -7.29
CA ASN A 68 -5.92 -0.34 -6.05
C ASN A 68 -5.60 -1.66 -5.32
N THR A 69 -5.46 -2.77 -6.04
CA THR A 69 -5.00 -4.04 -5.49
C THR A 69 -3.61 -3.92 -4.88
N LEU A 70 -2.68 -3.28 -5.58
CA LEU A 70 -1.33 -3.06 -5.05
C LEU A 70 -1.35 -2.23 -3.75
N ALA A 71 -2.25 -1.24 -3.64
CA ALA A 71 -2.41 -0.47 -2.41
C ALA A 71 -2.93 -1.33 -1.26
N SER A 72 -3.92 -2.19 -1.53
CA SER A 72 -4.44 -3.18 -0.58
C SER A 72 -3.33 -4.11 -0.09
N ASP A 73 -2.49 -4.65 -0.99
CA ASP A 73 -1.39 -5.54 -0.63
C ASP A 73 -0.40 -4.88 0.35
N PHE A 74 -0.12 -3.58 0.18
CA PHE A 74 0.74 -2.83 1.09
C PHE A 74 0.10 -2.60 2.46
N ALA A 75 -1.21 -2.30 2.49
CA ALA A 75 -1.96 -2.16 3.74
C ALA A 75 -2.02 -3.50 4.50
N ASP A 76 -2.36 -4.59 3.81
CA ASP A 76 -2.44 -5.94 4.38
C ASP A 76 -1.08 -6.41 4.92
N LEU A 77 0.02 -6.08 4.22
CA LEU A 77 1.37 -6.37 4.69
C LEU A 77 1.69 -5.60 5.98
N TYR A 78 1.37 -4.31 6.03
CA TYR A 78 1.59 -3.48 7.22
C TYR A 78 0.80 -4.03 8.43
N ASP A 79 -0.45 -4.42 8.22
CA ASP A 79 -1.30 -5.00 9.25
C ASP A 79 -0.78 -6.36 9.71
N THR A 80 -0.39 -7.24 8.78
CA THR A 80 0.21 -8.54 9.09
C THR A 80 1.46 -8.37 9.96
N LEU A 81 2.34 -7.42 9.63
CA LEU A 81 3.55 -7.15 10.42
C LEU A 81 3.22 -6.68 11.83
N ASN A 82 2.19 -5.84 11.98
CA ASN A 82 1.75 -5.38 13.29
C ASN A 82 1.09 -6.49 14.12
N GLN A 83 0.32 -7.37 13.48
CA GLN A 83 -0.28 -8.54 14.13
C GLN A 83 0.81 -9.50 14.62
N GLU A 84 1.78 -9.84 13.77
CA GLU A 84 2.90 -10.72 14.13
C GLU A 84 3.74 -10.13 15.27
N LYS A 85 4.05 -8.83 15.20
CA LYS A 85 4.78 -8.10 16.25
C LYS A 85 4.07 -8.18 17.61
N ASN A 86 2.74 -8.12 17.61
CA ASN A 86 1.90 -8.13 18.81
C ASN A 86 1.40 -9.52 19.20
N SER A 87 1.81 -10.56 18.48
CA SER A 87 1.37 -11.93 18.69
C SER A 87 1.79 -12.46 20.07
N ASP A 88 1.00 -13.41 20.59
CA ASP A 88 1.29 -14.07 21.87
C ASP A 88 2.62 -14.83 21.83
N ALA A 89 3.02 -15.33 20.65
CA ALA A 89 4.29 -16.03 20.46
C ALA A 89 5.52 -15.16 20.78
N LEU A 90 5.38 -13.83 20.65
CA LEU A 90 6.44 -12.89 20.95
C LEU A 90 6.32 -12.29 22.34
N LYS A 91 5.23 -12.50 23.10
CA LYS A 91 5.09 -12.00 24.48
C LYS A 91 6.20 -12.55 25.37
N ASP A 92 6.72 -11.69 26.26
CA ASP A 92 7.64 -12.15 27.31
C ASP A 92 6.78 -12.84 28.38
N ASP A 93 7.28 -13.96 28.91
CA ASP A 93 6.57 -14.80 29.88
C ASP A 93 6.36 -14.08 31.22
#